data_AF-A0A2N2CRK6-F1
#
_entry.id   AF-A0A2N2CRK6-F1
#
_cell.length_a   1.000
_cell.length_b   1.000
_cell.length_c   1.000
_cell.angle_alpha   90.00
_cell.angle_beta   90.00
_cell.angle_gamma   90.00
#
_symmetry.space_group_name_H-M   'P 1'
#
loop_
_entity.id
_entity.type
_entity.pdbx_description
1 polymer ?
#
loop_
_entity_poly.entity_id
_entity_poly.type
_entity_poly.pdbx_seq_one_letter_code
_entity_poly.pdbx_strand_id
1 'polypeptide(L)'
;MIDIEIDMKKEVAAIEKSLGSLKKKAPSVLAKAINVTAKEARTTLAKKAQESYAVKGGNFNKAMKVKKATAGHLTATLHATGSPMEIKDFKVSPGNVPAQDARPDITKGKVLKSSGMKVLQKGNLKAFIAKFKSGHVSVVQRKGPLRLPLKKLLSPAIPQMLGSEHKVYGVVKPQIEKNLQKNIGIQIEKLLAREAAKA
;
A
#
# COMPACT_ATOMS: atom_id res chain seq x y z
N MET A 1 1.17 -2.19 10.92
CA MET A 1 2.46 -2.22 10.21
C MET A 1 2.45 -3.43 9.29
N ILE A 2 3.13 -3.39 8.16
CA ILE A 2 3.42 -4.58 7.36
C ILE A 2 4.79 -4.42 6.69
N ASP A 3 5.54 -5.52 6.62
CA ASP A 3 6.79 -5.65 5.89
C ASP A 3 6.58 -6.59 4.71
N ILE A 4 6.95 -6.14 3.52
CA ILE A 4 6.96 -6.95 2.30
C ILE A 4 8.41 -7.16 1.91
N GLU A 5 8.88 -8.40 1.99
CA GLU A 5 10.23 -8.80 1.61
C GLU A 5 10.30 -9.15 0.12
N ILE A 6 11.39 -8.71 -0.50
CA ILE A 6 11.80 -9.11 -1.84
C ILE A 6 13.20 -9.67 -1.68
N ASP A 7 13.31 -10.99 -1.75
CA ASP A 7 14.56 -11.72 -1.54
C ASP A 7 14.85 -12.70 -2.67
N MET A 8 16.07 -13.23 -2.63
CA MET A 8 16.56 -14.23 -3.57
C MET A 8 17.04 -15.47 -2.81
N LYS A 9 16.14 -16.15 -2.09
CA LYS A 9 16.53 -17.33 -1.30
C LYS A 9 16.95 -18.56 -2.14
N LYS A 10 16.62 -18.65 -3.44
CA LYS A 10 16.78 -19.89 -4.22
C LYS A 10 17.63 -19.82 -5.50
N GLU A 11 18.21 -18.66 -5.85
CA GLU A 11 18.74 -18.47 -7.23
C GLU A 11 20.18 -17.95 -7.31
N VAL A 12 20.84 -17.69 -6.18
CA VAL A 12 22.20 -17.12 -6.16
C VAL A 12 23.19 -18.04 -6.87
N ALA A 13 23.16 -19.35 -6.60
CA ALA A 13 24.07 -20.33 -7.19
C ALA A 13 23.91 -20.46 -8.72
N ALA A 14 22.69 -20.39 -9.23
CA ALA A 14 22.44 -20.44 -10.68
C ALA A 14 23.03 -19.21 -11.38
N ILE A 15 22.92 -18.04 -10.74
CA ILE A 15 23.41 -16.78 -11.30
C ILE A 15 24.93 -16.68 -11.21
N GLU A 16 25.53 -17.17 -10.12
CA GLU A 16 26.98 -17.31 -10.01
C GLU A 16 27.54 -18.21 -11.12
N LYS A 17 26.85 -19.31 -11.44
CA LYS A 17 27.22 -20.19 -12.56
C LYS A 17 27.13 -19.45 -13.91
N SER A 18 26.06 -18.69 -14.15
CA SER A 18 25.92 -17.88 -15.38
C SER A 18 26.97 -16.78 -15.50
N LEU A 19 27.48 -16.26 -14.39
CA LEU A 19 28.49 -15.19 -14.36
C LEU A 19 29.93 -15.69 -14.52
N GLY A 20 30.20 -16.99 -14.34
CA GLY A 20 31.52 -17.59 -14.55
C GLY A 20 32.64 -16.86 -13.78
N SER A 21 33.59 -16.28 -14.51
CA SER A 21 34.71 -15.50 -13.94
C SER A 21 34.25 -14.25 -13.16
N LEU A 22 33.04 -13.75 -13.42
CA LEU A 22 32.45 -12.58 -12.77
C LEU A 22 31.66 -12.93 -11.50
N LYS A 23 31.72 -14.17 -11.00
CA LYS A 23 31.01 -14.61 -9.78
C LYS A 23 31.16 -13.66 -8.58
N LYS A 24 32.36 -13.07 -8.39
CA LYS A 24 32.63 -12.10 -7.31
C LYS A 24 31.76 -10.84 -7.39
N LYS A 25 31.23 -10.50 -8.56
CA LYS A 25 30.35 -9.34 -8.78
C LYS A 25 28.87 -9.69 -8.64
N ALA A 26 28.51 -10.98 -8.56
CA ALA A 26 27.13 -11.45 -8.48
C ALA A 26 26.34 -10.76 -7.36
N PRO A 27 26.81 -10.71 -6.09
CA PRO A 27 26.01 -10.13 -5.01
C PRO A 27 25.67 -8.65 -5.23
N SER A 28 26.58 -7.87 -5.82
CA SER A 28 26.31 -6.47 -6.17
C SER A 28 25.28 -6.33 -7.29
N VAL A 29 25.33 -7.20 -8.31
CA VAL A 29 24.35 -7.20 -9.41
C VAL A 29 22.97 -7.58 -8.91
N LEU A 30 22.89 -8.61 -8.06
CA LEU A 30 21.65 -9.06 -7.44
C LEU A 30 21.03 -7.99 -6.55
N ALA A 31 21.83 -7.35 -5.69
CA ALA A 31 21.36 -6.25 -4.85
C ALA A 31 20.77 -5.10 -5.69
N LYS A 32 21.35 -4.79 -6.85
CA LYS A 32 20.79 -3.79 -7.78
C LYS A 32 19.47 -4.24 -8.36
N ALA A 33 19.36 -5.49 -8.82
CA ALA A 33 18.13 -6.04 -9.36
C ALA A 33 16.99 -6.00 -8.32
N ILE A 34 17.26 -6.47 -7.10
CA ILE A 34 16.31 -6.42 -5.97
C ILE A 34 15.87 -4.99 -5.68
N ASN A 35 16.81 -4.03 -5.65
CA ASN A 35 16.49 -2.63 -5.38
C ASN A 35 15.65 -1.95 -6.47
N VAL A 36 15.89 -2.29 -7.75
CA VAL A 36 15.04 -1.84 -8.86
C VAL A 36 13.64 -2.42 -8.70
N THR A 37 13.54 -3.73 -8.46
CA THR A 37 12.26 -4.40 -8.23
C THR A 37 11.51 -3.84 -7.03
N ALA A 38 12.19 -3.50 -5.93
CA ALA A 38 11.56 -2.88 -4.76
C ALA A 38 10.93 -1.51 -5.08
N LYS A 39 11.60 -0.71 -5.91
CA LYS A 39 11.06 0.58 -6.36
C LYS A 39 9.83 0.40 -7.25
N GLU A 40 9.86 -0.58 -8.15
CA GLU A 40 8.71 -0.94 -8.98
C GLU A 40 7.54 -1.47 -8.13
N ALA A 41 7.82 -2.42 -7.23
CA ALA A 41 6.85 -3.01 -6.33
C ALA A 41 6.13 -1.96 -5.48
N ARG A 42 6.87 -1.00 -4.90
CA ARG A 42 6.28 0.15 -4.17
C ARG A 42 5.28 0.93 -5.03
N THR A 43 5.61 1.15 -6.30
CA THR A 43 4.75 1.89 -7.23
C THR A 43 3.51 1.07 -7.61
N THR A 44 3.70 -0.20 -7.95
CA THR A 44 2.62 -1.11 -8.35
C THR A 44 1.64 -1.36 -7.21
N LEU A 45 2.13 -1.58 -5.98
CA LEU A 45 1.29 -1.74 -4.79
C LEU A 45 0.45 -0.48 -4.52
N ALA A 46 1.07 0.71 -4.59
CA ALA A 46 0.37 1.96 -4.41
C ALA A 46 -0.73 2.17 -5.46
N LYS A 47 -0.43 1.87 -6.72
CA LYS A 47 -1.40 1.93 -7.83
C LYS A 47 -2.56 0.97 -7.60
N LYS A 48 -2.28 -0.30 -7.30
CA LYS A 48 -3.32 -1.31 -7.08
C LYS A 48 -4.19 -1.00 -5.86
N ALA A 49 -3.61 -0.48 -4.79
CA ALA A 49 -4.38 0.00 -3.64
C ALA A 49 -5.31 1.16 -4.03
N GLN A 50 -4.80 2.13 -4.78
CA GLN A 50 -5.62 3.24 -5.27
C GLN A 50 -6.76 2.78 -6.20
N GLU A 51 -6.55 1.72 -6.98
CA GLU A 51 -7.59 1.09 -7.81
C GLU A 51 -8.63 0.32 -6.98
N SER A 52 -8.23 -0.28 -5.86
CA SER A 52 -9.10 -1.15 -5.06
C SER A 52 -9.96 -0.38 -4.06
N TYR A 53 -9.42 0.68 -3.46
CA TYR A 53 -10.04 1.39 -2.34
C TYR A 53 -10.62 2.75 -2.76
N ALA A 54 -11.80 3.07 -2.23
CA ALA A 54 -12.49 4.33 -2.47
C ALA A 54 -11.95 5.49 -1.59
N VAL A 55 -10.63 5.54 -1.40
CA VAL A 55 -9.93 6.53 -0.57
C VAL A 55 -9.61 7.79 -1.38
N LYS A 56 -9.82 8.97 -0.78
CA LYS A 56 -9.61 10.28 -1.44
C LYS A 56 -8.14 10.74 -1.38
N GLY A 57 -7.42 10.40 -0.32
CA GLY A 57 -6.07 10.91 -0.03
C GLY A 57 -5.09 9.86 0.48
N GLY A 58 -5.14 8.64 -0.06
CA GLY A 58 -4.45 7.48 0.51
C GLY A 58 -2.91 7.55 0.55
N ASN A 59 -2.27 8.39 -0.28
CA ASN A 59 -0.81 8.59 -0.34
C ASN A 59 0.02 7.30 -0.12
N PHE A 60 -0.44 6.18 -0.68
CA PHE A 60 0.09 4.83 -0.42
C PHE A 60 1.59 4.74 -0.63
N ASN A 61 2.11 5.42 -1.65
CA ASN A 61 3.53 5.45 -1.96
C ASN A 61 4.36 6.07 -0.82
N LYS A 62 3.91 7.20 -0.25
CA LYS A 62 4.58 7.88 0.87
C LYS A 62 4.56 7.06 2.17
N ALA A 63 3.53 6.24 2.36
CA ALA A 63 3.40 5.38 3.53
C ALA A 63 4.35 4.17 3.54
N MET A 64 5.00 3.87 2.40
CA MET A 64 5.98 2.79 2.27
C MET A 64 7.41 3.35 2.25
N LYS A 65 8.28 2.82 3.12
CA LYS A 65 9.72 3.07 3.10
C LYS A 65 10.45 1.85 2.52
N VAL A 66 11.47 2.08 1.69
CA VAL A 66 12.28 1.00 1.10
C VAL A 66 13.55 0.85 1.92
N LYS A 67 13.72 -0.27 2.60
CA LYS A 67 15.03 -0.72 3.08
C LYS A 67 15.70 -1.48 1.94
N LYS A 68 16.82 -0.94 1.45
CA LYS A 68 17.51 -1.46 0.26
C LYS A 68 18.29 -2.73 0.56
N ALA A 69 18.38 -3.60 -0.44
CA ALA A 69 19.32 -4.71 -0.48
C ALA A 69 20.75 -4.19 -0.66
N THR A 70 21.70 -4.94 -0.12
CA THR A 70 23.15 -4.73 -0.27
C THR A 70 23.82 -6.02 -0.71
N ALA A 71 25.09 -5.97 -1.13
CA ALA A 71 25.84 -7.16 -1.51
C ALA A 71 25.95 -8.19 -0.35
N GLY A 72 25.94 -7.75 0.90
CA GLY A 72 25.94 -8.62 2.08
C GLY A 72 24.55 -9.01 2.60
N HIS A 73 23.48 -8.39 2.06
CA HIS A 73 22.11 -8.66 2.46
C HIS A 73 21.18 -8.54 1.24
N LEU A 74 20.96 -9.67 0.57
CA LEU A 74 20.17 -9.79 -0.67
C LEU A 74 18.66 -9.81 -0.41
N THR A 75 18.19 -8.88 0.41
CA THR A 75 16.78 -8.66 0.71
C THR A 75 16.50 -7.17 0.74
N ALA A 76 15.45 -6.75 0.04
CA ALA A 76 14.86 -5.44 0.23
C ALA A 76 13.51 -5.58 0.94
N THR A 77 13.20 -4.64 1.82
CA THR A 77 11.95 -4.62 2.57
C THR A 77 11.17 -3.35 2.26
N LEU A 78 9.90 -3.50 1.87
CA LEU A 78 8.95 -2.40 1.85
C LEU A 78 8.22 -2.35 3.19
N HIS A 79 8.58 -1.36 4.00
CA HIS A 79 8.02 -1.15 5.33
C HIS A 79 6.87 -0.14 5.25
N ALA A 80 5.65 -0.58 5.53
CA ALA A 80 4.47 0.28 5.52
C ALA A 80 3.91 0.52 6.93
N THR A 81 3.73 1.80 7.26
CA THR A 81 3.17 2.26 8.54
C THR A 81 1.98 3.17 8.33
N GLY A 82 1.06 3.21 9.29
CA GLY A 82 -0.07 4.12 9.27
C GLY A 82 -1.09 3.77 10.33
N SER A 83 -1.78 4.79 10.85
CA SER A 83 -2.91 4.63 11.76
C SER A 83 -4.19 4.26 10.98
N PRO A 84 -5.22 3.73 11.67
CA PRO A 84 -6.56 3.65 11.11
C PRO A 84 -7.01 5.00 10.55
N MET A 85 -7.62 4.96 9.37
CA MET A 85 -8.14 6.16 8.70
C MET A 85 -9.57 6.44 9.16
N GLU A 86 -10.09 7.64 8.90
CA GLU A 86 -11.50 7.92 9.16
C GLU A 86 -12.34 7.51 7.95
N ILE A 87 -13.58 7.07 8.15
CA ILE A 87 -14.48 6.75 7.01
C ILE A 87 -14.71 7.98 6.12
N LYS A 88 -14.54 9.20 6.65
CA LYS A 88 -14.60 10.47 5.89
C LYS A 88 -13.54 10.57 4.79
N ASP A 89 -12.39 9.93 5.00
CA ASP A 89 -11.29 9.85 4.04
C ASP A 89 -11.63 8.96 2.84
N PHE A 90 -12.69 8.15 2.98
CA PHE A 90 -13.26 7.33 1.93
C PHE A 90 -14.49 8.00 1.30
N LYS A 91 -15.11 7.32 0.33
CA LYS A 91 -16.35 7.78 -0.28
C LYS A 91 -17.50 7.64 0.73
N VAL A 92 -18.07 8.79 1.09
CA VAL A 92 -19.23 8.93 1.98
C VAL A 92 -20.29 9.80 1.33
N SER A 93 -21.55 9.56 1.71
CA SER A 93 -22.70 10.38 1.34
C SER A 93 -23.53 10.66 2.61
N PRO A 94 -23.78 11.92 2.99
CA PRO A 94 -23.28 13.14 2.34
C PRO A 94 -21.74 13.23 2.35
N GLY A 95 -21.16 13.97 1.40
CA GLY A 95 -19.70 14.11 1.28
C GLY A 95 -19.10 15.24 2.13
N ASN A 96 -19.94 16.23 2.42
CA ASN A 96 -19.65 17.48 3.12
C ASN A 96 -20.66 17.66 4.27
N VAL A 97 -20.41 18.63 5.15
CA VAL A 97 -21.37 18.99 6.19
C VAL A 97 -22.63 19.53 5.50
N PRO A 98 -23.79 18.86 5.59
CA PRO A 98 -25.03 19.38 5.03
C PRO A 98 -25.50 20.61 5.82
N ALA A 99 -26.26 21.48 5.15
CA ALA A 99 -26.98 22.56 5.81
C ALA A 99 -27.92 22.02 6.89
N GLN A 100 -28.28 22.85 7.86
CA GLN A 100 -28.98 22.40 9.06
C GLN A 100 -30.39 21.86 8.76
N ASP A 101 -31.08 22.50 7.82
CA ASP A 101 -32.36 22.15 7.23
C ASP A 101 -32.28 20.99 6.23
N ALA A 102 -31.14 20.81 5.57
CA ALA A 102 -30.91 19.74 4.57
C ALA A 102 -30.19 18.50 5.14
N ARG A 103 -30.31 18.23 6.45
CA ARG A 103 -29.62 17.06 7.07
C ARG A 103 -30.28 15.76 6.61
N PRO A 104 -29.52 14.84 5.97
CA PRO A 104 -30.10 13.59 5.52
C PRO A 104 -30.39 12.65 6.69
N ASP A 105 -31.41 11.83 6.52
CA ASP A 105 -31.76 10.80 7.49
C ASP A 105 -30.71 9.70 7.59
N ILE A 106 -30.01 9.44 6.50
CA ILE A 106 -29.07 8.34 6.36
C ILE A 106 -27.71 8.85 5.89
N THR A 107 -26.66 8.44 6.60
CA THR A 107 -25.28 8.55 6.12
C THR A 107 -24.82 7.20 5.61
N LYS A 108 -24.24 7.17 4.41
CA LYS A 108 -23.69 5.98 3.78
C LYS A 108 -22.19 6.13 3.54
N GLY A 109 -21.47 5.01 3.50
CA GLY A 109 -20.05 4.97 3.17
C GLY A 109 -19.66 3.70 2.43
N LYS A 110 -18.53 3.76 1.72
CA LYS A 110 -17.88 2.56 1.18
C LYS A 110 -16.36 2.67 1.25
N VAL A 111 -15.74 1.53 1.54
CA VAL A 111 -14.28 1.39 1.61
C VAL A 111 -13.71 0.87 0.29
N LEU A 112 -14.37 -0.11 -0.32
CA LEU A 112 -13.96 -0.68 -1.60
C LEU A 112 -14.65 0.04 -2.76
N LYS A 113 -13.94 0.27 -3.86
CA LYS A 113 -14.55 0.86 -5.06
C LYS A 113 -15.64 -0.03 -5.65
N SER A 114 -15.39 -1.35 -5.69
CA SER A 114 -16.30 -2.37 -6.19
C SER A 114 -17.56 -2.57 -5.34
N SER A 115 -17.55 -2.14 -4.07
CA SER A 115 -18.70 -2.29 -3.19
C SER A 115 -19.75 -1.18 -3.39
N GLY A 116 -21.02 -1.53 -3.14
CA GLY A 116 -22.09 -0.55 -2.97
C GLY A 116 -21.93 0.29 -1.70
N MET A 117 -22.60 1.45 -1.66
CA MET A 117 -22.65 2.30 -0.48
C MET A 117 -23.47 1.63 0.63
N LYS A 118 -22.88 1.43 1.81
CA LYS A 118 -23.57 0.83 2.97
C LYS A 118 -24.02 1.91 3.95
N VAL A 119 -25.17 1.70 4.56
CA VAL A 119 -25.67 2.55 5.65
C VAL A 119 -24.72 2.46 6.84
N LEU A 120 -24.32 3.61 7.36
CA LEU A 120 -23.44 3.71 8.53
C LEU A 120 -24.31 3.84 9.78
N GLN A 121 -24.63 2.70 10.38
CA GLN A 121 -25.49 2.60 11.56
C GLN A 121 -25.06 1.42 12.43
N LYS A 122 -25.25 1.54 13.75
CA LYS A 122 -25.03 0.47 14.74
C LYS A 122 -26.22 0.46 15.69
N GLY A 123 -27.00 -0.62 15.67
CA GLY A 123 -28.31 -0.65 16.34
C GLY A 123 -29.19 0.48 15.82
N ASN A 124 -29.82 1.25 16.72
CA ASN A 124 -30.69 2.38 16.37
C ASN A 124 -29.94 3.72 16.24
N LEU A 125 -28.60 3.71 16.33
CA LEU A 125 -27.81 4.94 16.29
C LEU A 125 -27.25 5.16 14.88
N LYS A 126 -27.79 6.14 14.16
CA LYS A 126 -27.25 6.55 12.86
C LYS A 126 -25.93 7.29 12.98
N ALA A 127 -25.07 7.15 11.98
CA ALA A 127 -23.92 8.02 11.80
C ALA A 127 -24.33 9.31 11.06
N PHE A 128 -23.57 10.37 11.29
CA PHE A 128 -23.78 11.68 10.68
C PHE A 128 -22.45 12.43 10.55
N ILE A 129 -22.42 13.45 9.69
CA ILE A 129 -21.26 14.33 9.56
C ILE A 129 -21.31 15.40 10.65
N ALA A 130 -20.18 15.60 11.33
CA ALA A 130 -20.00 16.67 12.29
C ALA A 130 -18.73 17.47 11.99
N LYS A 131 -18.81 18.79 12.16
CA LYS A 131 -17.66 19.69 12.22
C LYS A 131 -17.35 19.97 13.70
N PHE A 132 -16.12 19.71 14.11
CA PHE A 132 -15.63 19.99 15.46
C PHE A 132 -15.20 21.46 15.58
N LYS A 133 -15.04 21.94 16.82
CA LYS A 133 -14.53 23.31 17.10
C LYS A 133 -13.18 23.58 16.43
N SER A 134 -12.33 22.56 16.28
CA SER A 134 -11.05 22.64 15.57
C SER A 134 -11.17 22.83 14.06
N GLY A 135 -12.38 22.81 13.50
CA GLY A 135 -12.63 22.80 12.07
C GLY A 135 -12.57 21.40 11.43
N HIS A 136 -12.08 20.38 12.15
CA HIS A 136 -12.05 18.99 11.66
C HIS A 136 -13.46 18.50 11.34
N VAL A 137 -13.63 17.84 10.19
CA VAL A 137 -14.91 17.26 9.76
C VAL A 137 -14.78 15.75 9.73
N SER A 138 -15.67 15.05 10.42
CA SER A 138 -15.67 13.59 10.47
C SER A 138 -17.07 13.03 10.34
N VAL A 139 -17.15 11.74 10.00
CA VAL A 139 -18.37 10.95 10.16
C VAL A 139 -18.32 10.33 11.55
N VAL A 140 -19.31 10.67 12.36
CA VAL A 140 -19.39 10.30 13.76
C VAL A 140 -20.67 9.56 14.06
N GLN A 141 -20.66 8.84 15.17
CA GLN A 141 -21.82 8.17 15.73
C GLN A 141 -21.85 8.44 17.24
N ARG A 142 -23.04 8.57 17.83
CA ARG A 142 -23.18 8.66 19.30
C ARG A 142 -22.78 7.33 19.93
N LYS A 143 -22.30 7.35 21.19
CA LYS A 143 -22.10 6.11 21.96
C LYS A 143 -23.39 5.56 22.56
N GLY A 144 -24.38 6.43 22.80
CA GLY A 144 -25.68 6.08 23.38
C GLY A 144 -26.77 7.06 22.93
N PRO A 145 -27.93 7.09 23.62
CA PRO A 145 -29.03 7.99 23.26
C PRO A 145 -28.70 9.47 23.49
N LEU A 146 -27.83 9.76 24.46
CA LEU A 146 -27.40 11.10 24.80
C LEU A 146 -26.60 11.76 23.67
N ARG A 147 -26.66 13.10 23.63
CA ARG A 147 -25.99 13.89 22.59
C ARG A 147 -24.48 13.62 22.53
N LEU A 148 -23.85 13.48 23.69
CA LEU A 148 -22.45 13.18 23.86
C LEU A 148 -22.32 11.89 24.69
N PRO A 149 -21.21 11.14 24.56
CA PRO A 149 -20.05 11.39 23.70
C PRO A 149 -20.24 10.89 22.26
N LEU A 150 -19.47 11.47 21.33
CA LEU A 150 -19.37 11.03 19.94
C LEU A 150 -18.12 10.18 19.74
N LYS A 151 -18.22 9.18 18.86
CA LYS A 151 -17.08 8.42 18.34
C LYS A 151 -16.95 8.64 16.84
N LYS A 152 -15.72 8.73 16.36
CA LYS A 152 -15.41 8.77 14.92
C LYS A 152 -15.50 7.36 14.35
N LEU A 153 -16.05 7.22 13.15
CA LEU A 153 -16.06 5.95 12.45
C LEU A 153 -14.74 5.77 11.69
N LEU A 154 -14.05 4.67 12.00
CA LEU A 154 -12.75 4.34 11.44
C LEU A 154 -12.88 3.36 10.27
N SER A 155 -11.86 3.37 9.44
CA SER A 155 -11.65 2.54 8.26
C SER A 155 -10.27 1.89 8.31
N PRO A 156 -10.01 0.88 7.45
CA PRO A 156 -8.72 0.22 7.41
C PRO A 156 -7.55 1.19 7.28
N ALA A 157 -6.46 0.87 7.97
CA ALA A 157 -5.20 1.61 7.86
C ALA A 157 -4.54 1.35 6.50
N ILE A 158 -3.68 2.27 6.06
CA ILE A 158 -2.86 2.09 4.85
C ILE A 158 -2.10 0.74 4.81
N PRO A 159 -1.38 0.31 5.87
CA PRO A 159 -0.70 -1.00 5.86
C PRO A 159 -1.67 -2.18 5.69
N GLN A 160 -2.87 -2.11 6.27
CA GLN A 160 -3.89 -3.16 6.09
C GLN A 160 -4.42 -3.19 4.64
N MET A 161 -4.58 -2.02 4.03
CA MET A 161 -5.00 -1.92 2.62
C MET A 161 -3.94 -2.49 1.67
N LEU A 162 -2.67 -2.12 1.87
CA LEU A 162 -1.54 -2.59 1.08
C LEU A 162 -1.31 -4.09 1.23
N GLY A 163 -1.36 -4.59 2.47
CA GLY A 163 -1.19 -6.00 2.81
C GLY A 163 -2.37 -6.91 2.50
N SER A 164 -3.42 -6.40 1.87
CA SER A 164 -4.59 -7.22 1.55
C SER A 164 -4.24 -8.24 0.47
N GLU A 165 -4.22 -9.53 0.83
CA GLU A 165 -3.95 -10.65 -0.09
C GLU A 165 -4.89 -10.65 -1.30
N HIS A 166 -6.19 -10.54 -1.05
CA HIS A 166 -7.20 -10.67 -2.10
C HIS A 166 -7.38 -9.42 -2.99
N LYS A 167 -6.77 -8.28 -2.64
CA LYS A 167 -7.08 -6.98 -3.29
C LYS A 167 -5.84 -6.27 -3.79
N VAL A 168 -4.73 -6.36 -3.07
CA VAL A 168 -3.51 -5.59 -3.36
C VAL A 168 -2.29 -6.49 -3.39
N TYR A 169 -1.74 -6.88 -2.25
CA TYR A 169 -0.45 -7.58 -2.19
C TYR A 169 -0.48 -8.90 -2.96
N GLY A 170 -1.40 -9.82 -2.64
CA GLY A 170 -1.49 -11.11 -3.31
C GLY A 170 -1.82 -11.00 -4.81
N VAL A 171 -2.49 -9.93 -5.25
CA VAL A 171 -2.75 -9.66 -6.68
C VAL A 171 -1.50 -9.18 -7.40
N VAL A 172 -0.63 -8.42 -6.74
CA VAL A 172 0.58 -7.83 -7.33
C VAL A 172 1.81 -8.73 -7.16
N LYS A 173 1.79 -9.65 -6.18
CA LYS A 173 2.92 -10.54 -5.86
C LYS A 173 3.48 -11.29 -7.07
N PRO A 174 2.67 -11.95 -7.93
CA PRO A 174 3.21 -12.64 -9.12
C PRO A 174 3.91 -11.69 -10.09
N GLN A 175 3.41 -10.46 -10.21
CA GLN A 175 4.04 -9.44 -11.06
C GLN A 175 5.37 -8.95 -10.46
N ILE A 176 5.48 -8.85 -9.13
CA ILE A 176 6.74 -8.50 -8.45
C ILE A 176 7.79 -9.60 -8.69
N GLU A 177 7.41 -10.86 -8.55
CA GLU A 177 8.30 -12.01 -8.79
C GLU A 177 8.76 -12.04 -10.25
N LYS A 178 7.85 -11.84 -11.21
CA LYS A 178 8.18 -11.72 -12.63
C LYS A 178 9.14 -10.55 -12.90
N ASN A 179 8.90 -9.39 -12.28
CA ASN A 179 9.78 -8.23 -12.43
C ASN A 179 11.16 -8.49 -11.82
N LEU A 180 11.26 -9.24 -10.72
CA LEU A 180 12.53 -9.62 -10.13
C LEU A 180 13.39 -10.40 -11.13
N GLN A 181 12.82 -11.45 -11.74
CA GLN A 181 13.50 -12.26 -12.75
C GLN A 181 13.97 -11.42 -13.94
N LYS A 182 13.08 -10.57 -14.46
CA LYS A 182 13.40 -9.66 -15.56
C LYS A 182 14.55 -8.72 -15.19
N ASN A 183 14.49 -8.12 -14.00
CA ASN A 183 15.50 -7.16 -13.56
C ASN A 183 16.84 -7.83 -13.30
N ILE A 184 16.88 -9.08 -12.84
CA ILE A 184 18.11 -9.87 -12.73
C ILE A 184 18.78 -9.98 -14.11
N GLY A 185 18.06 -10.45 -15.12
CA GLY A 185 18.58 -10.57 -16.49
C GLY A 185 19.16 -9.25 -17.02
N ILE A 186 18.40 -8.16 -16.88
CA ILE A 186 18.84 -6.82 -17.28
C ILE A 186 20.14 -6.40 -16.57
N GLN A 187 20.29 -6.68 -15.27
CA GLN A 187 21.49 -6.29 -14.54
C GLN A 187 22.70 -7.16 -14.89
N ILE A 188 22.49 -8.44 -15.21
CA ILE A 188 23.54 -9.34 -15.71
C ILE A 188 24.03 -8.87 -17.08
N GLU A 189 23.13 -8.60 -18.02
CA GLU A 189 23.47 -8.08 -19.35
C GLU A 189 24.26 -6.78 -19.26
N LYS A 190 23.81 -5.84 -18.40
CA LYS A 190 24.54 -4.59 -18.13
C LYS A 190 25.94 -4.82 -17.56
N LEU A 191 26.12 -5.86 -16.74
CA LEU A 191 27.43 -6.21 -16.22
C LEU A 191 28.34 -6.73 -17.34
N LEU A 192 27.85 -7.69 -18.12
CA LEU A 192 28.61 -8.30 -19.21
C LEU A 192 29.04 -7.26 -20.25
N ALA A 193 28.11 -6.39 -20.68
CA ALA A 193 28.42 -5.30 -21.61
C ALA A 193 29.48 -4.34 -21.05
N ARG A 194 29.41 -4.02 -19.75
CA ARG A 194 30.40 -3.14 -19.10
C ARG A 194 31.79 -3.77 -19.01
N GLU A 195 31.88 -5.09 -18.85
CA GLU A 195 33.16 -5.78 -18.79
C GLU A 195 33.76 -5.99 -20.18
N ALA A 196 32.92 -6.28 -21.19
CA ALA A 196 33.34 -6.34 -22.59
C ALA A 196 33.91 -4.99 -23.07
N ALA A 197 33.32 -3.87 -22.65
CA ALA A 197 33.81 -2.53 -23.02
C ALA A 197 35.13 -2.11 -22.32
N LYS A 198 35.64 -2.91 -21.37
CA LYS A 198 36.91 -2.66 -20.68
C LYS A 198 38.06 -3.54 -21.17
N ALA A 199 37.72 -4.61 -21.89
CA ALA A 199 38.68 -5.50 -22.54
C ALA A 199 39.09 -4.90 -23.88
#